data_AF-A0A8J7XU57-F1
#
_entry.id   AF-A0A8J7XU57-F1
#
_cell.length_a   1.000
_cell.length_b   1.000
_cell.length_c   1.000
_cell.angle_alpha   90.00
_cell.angle_beta   90.00
_cell.angle_gamma   90.00
#
_symmetry.space_group_name_H-M   'P 1'
#
loop_
_entity.id
_entity.type
_entity.pdbx_description
1 polymer ?
#
loop_
_entity_poly.entity_id
_entity_poly.type
_entity_poly.pdbx_seq_one_letter_code
_entity_poly.pdbx_strand_id
1 'polypeptide(L)' 'MEITLSPETEKKLDEIAKGANLPLETAVQYILEQYVENPGGAVYAGTWRSAKGMRYIVQWPFLSGFLKLKEDEVVRRE' A
#
# COMPACT_ATOMS: atom_id res chain seq x y z
N MET A 1 -10.45 -5.70 -9.40
CA MET A 1 -10.99 -4.53 -8.68
C MET A 1 -10.30 -3.32 -9.27
N GLU A 2 -11.03 -2.31 -9.73
CA GLU A 2 -10.45 -1.07 -10.24
C GLU A 2 -10.52 0.00 -9.14
N ILE A 3 -9.38 0.61 -8.80
CA ILE A 3 -9.28 1.68 -7.81
C ILE A 3 -8.85 2.95 -8.53
N THR A 4 -9.63 4.02 -8.39
CA THR A 4 -9.24 5.34 -8.90
C THR A 4 -8.34 6.03 -7.87
N LEU A 5 -7.11 6.35 -8.29
CA LEU A 5 -6.16 7.10 -7.48
C LEU A 5 -6.15 8.57 -7.91
N SER A 6 -5.88 9.47 -6.96
CA SER A 6 -5.60 10.85 -7.32
C SER A 6 -4.23 10.94 -8.02
N PRO A 7 -4.02 11.91 -8.93
CA PRO A 7 -2.73 12.06 -9.63
C PRO A 7 -1.53 12.21 -8.68
N GLU A 8 -1.72 12.85 -7.52
CA GLU A 8 -0.66 13.00 -6.52
C GLU A 8 -0.32 11.66 -5.85
N THR A 9 -1.33 10.84 -5.56
CA THR A 9 -1.14 9.51 -4.96
C THR A 9 -0.45 8.58 -5.94
N GLU A 10 -0.88 8.58 -7.20
CA GLU A 10 -0.28 7.77 -8.26
C GLU A 10 1.19 8.13 -8.48
N LYS A 11 1.51 9.43 -8.55
CA LYS A 11 2.91 9.88 -8.67
C LYS A 11 3.79 9.39 -7.53
N LYS A 12 3.33 9.49 -6.28
CA LYS A 12 4.09 9.03 -5.10
C LYS A 12 4.30 7.51 -5.12
N LEU A 13 3.29 6.75 -5.53
CA LEU A 13 3.41 5.30 -5.66
C LEU A 13 4.37 4.90 -6.79
N ASP A 14 4.38 5.63 -7.91
CA ASP A 14 5.33 5.41 -9.01
C ASP A 14 6.78 5.70 -8.59
N GLU A 15 7.01 6.74 -7.79
CA GLU A 15 8.34 7.02 -7.21
C GLU A 15 8.82 5.89 -6.29
N ILE A 16 7.93 5.34 -5.45
CA ILE A 16 8.23 4.17 -4.60
C ILE A 16 8.54 2.95 -5.47
N ALA A 17 7.72 2.67 -6.48
CA ALA A 17 7.90 1.54 -7.38
C ALA A 17 9.22 1.63 -8.16
N LYS A 18 9.58 2.82 -8.63
CA LYS A 18 10.89 3.10 -9.25
C LYS A 18 12.04 2.85 -8.29
N GLY A 19 11.95 3.33 -7.06
CA GLY A 19 12.98 3.10 -6.03
C GLY A 19 13.18 1.62 -5.70
N ALA A 20 12.12 0.82 -5.79
CA ALA A 20 12.15 -0.63 -5.58
C ALA A 20 12.45 -1.44 -6.86
N ASN A 21 12.61 -0.78 -8.02
CA ASN A 21 12.74 -1.42 -9.33
C ASN A 21 11.59 -2.40 -9.67
N LEU A 22 10.35 -2.03 -9.34
CA LEU A 22 9.15 -2.83 -9.57
C LEU A 22 8.18 -2.12 -10.52
N PRO A 23 7.37 -2.84 -11.32
CA PRO A 23 6.16 -2.28 -11.91
C PRO A 23 5.27 -1.67 -10.82
N LEU A 24 4.56 -0.57 -11.15
CA LEU A 24 3.71 0.14 -10.21
C LEU A 24 2.65 -0.80 -9.59
N GLU A 25 2.00 -1.60 -10.41
CA GLU A 25 0.97 -2.55 -9.98
C GLU A 25 1.53 -3.58 -8.99
N THR A 26 2.70 -4.15 -9.28
CA THR A 26 3.38 -5.09 -8.39
C THR A 26 3.75 -4.45 -7.06
N ALA A 27 4.27 -3.22 -7.07
CA ALA A 27 4.59 -2.50 -5.85
C ALA A 27 3.34 -2.25 -4.99
N VAL A 28 2.23 -1.83 -5.61
CA VAL A 28 0.94 -1.64 -4.92
C VAL A 28 0.43 -2.97 -4.33
N GLN A 29 0.52 -4.06 -5.10
CA GLN A 29 0.14 -5.39 -4.62
C GLN A 29 0.93 -5.76 -3.35
N TYR A 30 2.26 -5.67 -3.38
CA TYR A 30 3.11 -6.01 -2.23
C TYR A 30 2.80 -5.14 -1.01
N ILE A 31 2.58 -3.84 -1.21
CA ILE A 31 2.21 -2.92 -0.12
C ILE A 31 0.91 -3.39 0.56
N LEU A 32 -0.10 -3.77 -0.24
CA LEU A 32 -1.40 -4.22 0.27
C LEU A 32 -1.29 -5.58 0.96
N GLU A 33 -0.54 -6.53 0.39
CA GLU A 33 -0.27 -7.85 1.01
C GLU A 33 0.41 -7.67 2.37
N GLN A 34 1.47 -6.86 2.43
CA GLN A 34 2.16 -6.59 3.69
C GLN A 34 1.28 -5.85 4.70
N TYR A 35 0.36 -5.00 4.26
CA TYR A 35 -0.60 -4.38 5.16
C TYR A 35 -1.57 -5.40 5.79
N VAL A 36 -2.04 -6.37 5.01
CA VAL A 36 -3.05 -7.35 5.45
C VAL A 36 -2.43 -8.50 6.25
N GLU A 37 -1.25 -8.98 5.86
CA GLU A 37 -0.63 -10.18 6.45
C GLU A 37 0.11 -9.91 7.75
N ASN A 38 0.60 -8.68 7.96
CA ASN A 38 1.38 -8.37 9.15
C ASN A 38 0.49 -7.97 10.35
N PRO A 39 0.78 -8.50 11.55
CA PRO A 39 0.04 -8.14 12.75
C PRO A 39 0.05 -6.63 13.03
N GLY A 40 -1.14 -6.09 13.34
CA GLY A 40 -1.31 -4.69 13.72
C GLY A 40 -1.80 -3.77 12.60
N GLY A 41 -1.89 -4.25 11.36
CA GLY A 41 -2.62 -3.55 10.29
C GLY A 41 -4.12 -3.46 10.61
N ALA A 42 -4.68 -2.25 10.64
CA ALA A 42 -6.10 -2.06 10.90
C ALA A 42 -6.65 -0.76 10.29
N VAL A 43 -7.92 -0.78 9.89
CA VAL A 43 -8.67 0.43 9.50
C VAL A 43 -9.72 0.71 10.55
N TYR A 44 -9.57 1.83 11.26
CA TYR A 44 -10.56 2.29 12.23
C TYR A 44 -11.47 3.33 11.59
N ALA A 45 -12.77 3.12 11.71
CA ALA A 45 -13.78 4.08 11.30
C ALA A 45 -14.44 4.71 12.52
N GLY A 46 -14.79 5.99 12.44
CA GLY A 46 -15.54 6.66 13.49
C GLY A 46 -16.23 7.92 13.02
N THR A 47 -17.23 8.36 13.76
CA THR A 47 -17.93 9.62 13.46
C THR A 47 -17.02 10.81 13.75
N TRP A 48 -16.88 11.71 12.79
CA TRP A 48 -16.21 13.00 12.94
C TRP A 48 -17.23 14.09 13.29
N ARG A 49 -17.46 14.26 14.59
CA ARG A 49 -18.55 15.12 15.11
C ARG A 49 -18.45 16.60 14.72
N SER A 50 -17.23 17.14 14.58
CA SER A 50 -17.03 18.56 14.21
C SER A 50 -17.26 18.86 12.73
N ALA A 51 -17.23 17.85 11.86
CA ALA A 51 -17.36 18.02 10.41
C ALA A 51 -18.58 17.30 9.80
N LYS A 52 -19.50 16.77 10.65
CA LYS A 52 -20.64 15.93 10.23
C LYS A 52 -20.23 14.84 9.21
N GLY A 53 -19.13 14.14 9.48
CA GLY A 53 -18.57 13.15 8.55
C GLY A 53 -18.14 11.86 9.22
N MET A 54 -17.53 10.97 8.42
CA MET A 54 -16.78 9.81 8.90
C MET A 54 -15.30 10.11 8.81
N ARG A 55 -14.53 9.67 9.81
CA ARG A 55 -13.08 9.62 9.75
C ARG A 55 -12.65 8.17 9.64
N TYR A 56 -11.61 7.94 8.84
CA TYR A 56 -10.92 6.68 8.72
C TYR A 56 -9.47 6.88 9.13
N ILE A 57 -8.96 5.98 9.97
CA ILE A 57 -7.58 5.97 10.40
C ILE A 57 -6.99 4.65 9.94
N VAL A 58 -6.00 4.73 9.05
CA VAL A 58 -5.24 3.58 8.60
C VAL A 58 -4.06 3.41 9.54
N GLN A 59 -4.09 2.38 10.37
CA GLN A 59 -2.96 1.96 11.19
C GLN A 59 -2.11 0.97 10.39
N TRP A 60 -0.85 1.33 10.15
CA TRP A 60 0.13 0.43 9.55
C TRP A 60 0.60 -0.62 10.57
N PRO A 61 0.94 -1.85 10.12
CA PRO A 61 1.49 -2.89 10.97
C PRO A 61 2.71 -2.42 11.76
N PHE A 62 2.84 -2.92 13.00
CA PHE A 62 3.92 -2.53 13.91
C PHE A 62 5.28 -3.10 13.50
N LEU A 63 5.26 -4.22 12.78
CA LEU A 63 6.44 -4.88 12.27
C LEU A 63 6.55 -4.61 10.78
N SER A 64 7.76 -4.28 10.34
CA SER A 64 8.06 -4.23 8.91
C SER A 64 7.86 -5.61 8.31
N GLY A 65 7.00 -5.65 7.30
CA GLY A 65 6.82 -6.82 6.47
C GLY A 65 8.08 -7.15 5.67
N PHE A 66 8.37 -8.44 5.47
CA PHE A 66 9.45 -8.90 4.60
C PHE A 66 8.86 -9.73 3.48
N LEU A 67 9.02 -9.26 2.24
CA LEU A 67 8.66 -10.01 1.05
C LEU A 67 9.95 -10.54 0.42
N LYS A 68 10.08 -11.87 0.37
CA LYS A 68 11.22 -12.55 -0.24
C LYS A 68 10.75 -13.25 -1.49
N LEU A 69 11.25 -12.79 -2.64
CA LEU A 69 10.99 -13.40 -3.93
C LEU A 69 12.06 -14.42 -4.26
N LYS A 70 11.67 -15.51 -4.91
CA LYS A 70 12.60 -16.40 -5.59
C LYS A 70 13.08 -15.74 -6.89
N GLU A 71 14.18 -16.23 -7.44
CA GLU A 71 14.80 -15.66 -8.64
C GLU A 71 13.87 -15.64 -9.86
N ASP A 72 13.02 -16.66 -10.00
CA ASP A 72 11.99 -16.79 -11.04
C ASP A 72 10.81 -15.83 -10.87
N GLU A 73 10.65 -15.23 -9.68
CA GLU A 73 9.59 -14.29 -9.34
C GLU A 73 10.06 -12.83 -9.41
N VAL A 74 11.37 -12.60 -9.63
CA VAL A 74 11.93 -11.26 -9.77
C VAL A 74 11.53 -10.68 -11.13
N VAL A 75 10.52 -9.82 -11.14
CA VAL A 75 10.18 -9.04 -12.34
C VAL A 75 11.30 -8.02 -12.59
N ARG A 76 12.06 -8.23 -13.66
CA ARG A 76 13.04 -7.26 -14.15
C ARG A 76 12.32 -6.26 -15.06
N ARG A 77 12.46 -4.96 -14.79
CA ARG A 77 12.14 -3.92 -15.79
C ARG A 77 13.19 -3.99 -16.90
N GLU A 78 12.74 -4.08 -18.16
CA GLU A 78 13.59 -3.84 -19.34
C GLU A 78 13.99 -2.37 -19.45
#